data_AF-A0A0L7LD78-F1
#
_entry.id   AF-A0A0L7LD78-F1
#
_cell.length_a   1.000
_cell.length_b   1.000
_cell.length_c   1.000
_cell.angle_alpha   90.00
_cell.angle_beta   90.00
_cell.angle_gamma   90.00
#
_symmetry.space_group_name_H-M   'P 1'
#
loop_
_entity.id
_entity.type
_entity.pdbx_description
1 polymer ?
#
loop_
_entity_poly.entity_id
_entity_poly.type
_entity_poly.pdbx_seq_one_letter_code
_entity_poly.pdbx_strand_id
1 'polypeptide(L)'
;MNVQRYGLLKLCRWRPQCRNNSISSNICKDTLNNLCKYLHISENVAQHLVIKHPVINKLDEDHIRKLVQTVHELGFEKEVLVEEPQIFGILPVTLKYRFQVLTECGIKYISPDLLKSYLPIIKQRKISNLKKSGLIPANVNIENRLATYMTQWPTSLTSYIWENVNELSLFTIRLKIIQRYLELLLDLTHEEFYRAIETYPTVKHRPLEVINESLNILQSQIMMPSPKIKTNMYLVHADPENLKNILFKFRYIGGIDIKEVIRLHPKIAMKNYNTLVEIRNILKEYNIGDEAQRRCFDIYTLSSNTVRERLEKAKSIPEFNTFYQHPRFLKMIHYNNTAIKRLQKLYNNNKKCLSLNILSGSSAHYDTFEKAPGDRLGKGKDLLFCISQALGKKYKSNDIRNVIKRHPFWINIPLVQVKYVYQKLSNEFTPQDIYENCPILLYPWSKIREILVIFKEREMLSRIPNSYENIDMSKLNNSQILSLVLYALERNHYFTGNGVWVEENKNVLK
;
A
#
# COMPACT_ATOMS: atom_id res chain seq x y z
N MET A 1 19.94 -19.45 -20.40
CA MET A 1 18.56 -19.99 -20.45
C MET A 1 17.96 -20.04 -19.06
N ASN A 2 17.12 -19.06 -18.71
CA ASN A 2 16.07 -19.21 -17.70
C ASN A 2 15.18 -17.96 -17.73
N VAL A 3 14.04 -18.11 -18.39
CA VAL A 3 12.97 -17.12 -18.52
C VAL A 3 12.04 -17.31 -17.32
N GLN A 4 11.93 -16.31 -16.44
CA GLN A 4 10.90 -16.31 -15.39
C GLN A 4 10.07 -15.02 -15.44
N ARG A 5 8.94 -15.16 -16.14
CA ARG A 5 7.58 -14.76 -15.77
C ARG A 5 7.45 -13.48 -14.94
N TYR A 6 7.33 -12.35 -15.64
CA TYR A 6 6.60 -11.20 -15.13
C TYR A 6 5.10 -11.43 -15.32
N GLY A 7 4.38 -11.41 -14.19
CA GLY A 7 2.92 -11.54 -14.15
C GLY A 7 2.26 -10.43 -14.95
N LEU A 8 1.44 -10.85 -15.92
CA LEU A 8 0.49 -10.04 -16.65
C LEU A 8 -0.45 -9.33 -15.67
N LEU A 9 -0.19 -8.06 -15.39
CA LEU A 9 -1.23 -7.12 -14.99
C LEU A 9 -2.15 -6.96 -16.19
N LYS A 10 -3.22 -7.77 -16.23
CA LYS A 10 -4.38 -7.54 -17.09
C LYS A 10 -4.93 -6.16 -16.74
N LEU A 11 -4.51 -5.14 -17.49
CA LEU A 11 -5.24 -3.90 -17.60
C LEU A 11 -6.66 -4.27 -18.04
N CYS A 12 -7.62 -4.02 -17.15
CA CYS A 12 -9.04 -4.08 -17.48
C CYS A 12 -9.29 -3.18 -18.68
N ARG A 13 -9.32 -3.78 -19.88
CA ARG A 13 -10.01 -3.21 -21.03
C ARG A 13 -11.46 -3.11 -20.62
N TRP A 14 -11.89 -1.92 -20.21
CA TRP A 14 -13.31 -1.58 -20.20
C TRP A 14 -13.75 -1.52 -21.67
N ARG A 15 -14.08 -2.67 -22.22
CA ARG A 15 -14.97 -2.78 -23.38
C ARG A 15 -16.36 -2.99 -22.79
N PRO A 16 -17.36 -2.15 -23.05
CA PRO A 16 -18.74 -2.54 -22.77
C PRO A 16 -19.04 -3.72 -23.70
N GLN A 17 -19.11 -4.92 -23.13
CA GLN A 17 -19.77 -6.04 -23.77
C GLN A 17 -21.26 -5.74 -23.73
N CYS A 18 -21.82 -5.31 -24.86
CA CYS A 18 -23.26 -5.38 -25.08
C CYS A 18 -23.65 -6.86 -25.13
N ARG A 19 -24.06 -7.42 -23.98
CA ARG A 19 -24.88 -8.63 -23.97
C ARG A 19 -26.32 -8.19 -24.14
N ASN A 20 -26.93 -8.59 -25.26
CA ASN A 20 -28.36 -8.53 -25.46
C ASN A 20 -29.03 -9.50 -24.47
N ASN A 21 -29.40 -8.99 -23.30
CA ASN A 21 -30.37 -9.62 -22.42
C ASN A 21 -31.55 -8.66 -22.26
N SER A 22 -32.74 -9.22 -22.36
CA SER A 22 -34.07 -8.63 -22.24
C SER A 22 -34.17 -7.44 -21.26
N ILE A 23 -34.70 -6.34 -21.78
CA ILE A 23 -34.96 -5.09 -21.06
C ILE A 23 -36.14 -5.30 -20.11
N SER A 24 -35.84 -5.56 -18.83
CA SER A 24 -36.65 -5.08 -17.72
C SER A 24 -35.75 -4.17 -16.89
N SER A 25 -35.76 -2.87 -17.21
CA SER A 25 -34.90 -1.88 -16.58
C SER A 25 -35.46 -1.51 -15.20
N ASN A 26 -34.94 -2.10 -14.13
CA ASN A 26 -35.01 -1.47 -12.80
C ASN A 26 -34.16 -0.19 -12.86
N ILE A 27 -34.81 0.93 -13.17
CA ILE A 27 -34.19 2.25 -13.15
C ILE A 27 -33.94 2.62 -11.68
N CYS A 28 -32.70 2.99 -11.37
CA CYS A 28 -32.34 3.39 -10.01
C CYS A 28 -32.96 4.77 -9.72
N LYS A 29 -33.87 4.83 -8.73
CA LYS A 29 -34.51 6.09 -8.31
C LYS A 29 -33.48 7.14 -7.86
N ASP A 30 -32.41 6.70 -7.20
CA ASP A 30 -31.35 7.60 -6.74
C ASP A 30 -30.63 8.27 -7.91
N THR A 31 -30.36 7.52 -8.98
CA THR A 31 -29.75 8.07 -10.20
C THR A 31 -30.65 9.12 -10.85
N LEU A 32 -31.96 8.86 -10.94
CA LEU A 32 -32.92 9.83 -11.47
C LEU A 32 -32.96 11.11 -10.64
N ASN A 33 -33.03 10.98 -9.32
CA ASN A 33 -33.01 12.12 -8.40
C ASN A 33 -31.74 12.95 -8.58
N ASN A 34 -30.59 12.28 -8.70
CA ASN A 34 -29.30 12.95 -8.92
C ASN A 34 -29.27 13.68 -10.27
N LEU A 35 -29.76 13.07 -11.35
CA LEU A 35 -29.84 13.73 -12.65
C LEU A 35 -30.75 14.97 -12.60
N CYS A 36 -31.93 14.86 -12.00
CA CYS A 36 -32.84 16.00 -11.85
C CYS A 36 -32.20 17.11 -11.01
N LYS A 37 -31.55 16.76 -9.91
CA LYS A 37 -30.86 17.69 -8.99
C LYS A 37 -29.73 18.46 -9.67
N TYR A 38 -28.85 17.78 -10.40
CA TYR A 38 -27.62 18.39 -10.94
C TYR A 38 -27.78 18.95 -12.36
N LEU A 39 -28.69 18.41 -13.17
CA LEU A 39 -28.95 18.91 -14.53
C LEU A 39 -30.15 19.87 -14.60
N HIS A 40 -30.96 19.94 -13.53
CA HIS A 40 -32.20 20.73 -13.49
C HIS A 40 -33.20 20.34 -14.60
N ILE A 41 -33.31 19.04 -14.86
CA ILE A 41 -34.25 18.46 -15.84
C ILE A 41 -35.46 17.83 -15.15
N SER A 42 -36.55 17.66 -15.89
CA SER A 42 -37.73 16.95 -15.40
C SER A 42 -37.48 15.44 -15.28
N GLU A 43 -38.23 14.79 -14.39
CA GLU A 43 -38.10 13.35 -14.17
C GLU A 43 -38.35 12.54 -15.46
N ASN A 44 -39.29 12.96 -16.30
CA ASN A 44 -39.58 12.31 -17.59
C ASN A 44 -38.37 12.35 -18.54
N VAL A 45 -37.64 13.47 -18.59
CA VAL A 45 -36.42 13.60 -19.41
C VAL A 45 -35.30 12.74 -18.83
N ALA A 46 -35.13 12.73 -17.50
CA ALA A 46 -34.15 11.88 -16.84
C ALA A 46 -34.43 10.38 -17.08
N GLN A 47 -35.68 9.95 -17.00
CA GLN A 47 -36.10 8.58 -17.30
C GLN A 47 -35.80 8.23 -18.76
N HIS A 48 -36.13 9.10 -19.71
CA HIS A 48 -35.82 8.90 -21.12
C HIS A 48 -34.31 8.75 -21.38
N LEU A 49 -33.48 9.60 -20.75
CA LEU A 49 -32.02 9.53 -20.85
C LEU A 49 -31.47 8.19 -20.36
N VAL A 50 -31.95 7.71 -19.21
CA VAL A 50 -31.47 6.44 -18.62
C VAL A 50 -31.89 5.23 -19.46
N ILE A 51 -33.11 5.25 -20.01
CA ILE A 51 -33.60 4.18 -20.91
C ILE A 51 -32.75 4.12 -22.19
N LYS A 52 -32.49 5.27 -22.80
CA LYS A 52 -31.72 5.37 -24.06
C LYS A 52 -30.22 5.10 -23.83
N HIS A 53 -29.70 5.45 -22.66
CA HIS A 53 -28.29 5.31 -22.31
C HIS A 53 -28.10 4.59 -20.96
N PRO A 54 -28.15 3.25 -20.93
CA PRO A 54 -28.10 2.46 -19.70
C PRO A 54 -26.83 2.62 -18.87
N VAL A 55 -25.76 3.16 -19.45
CA VAL A 55 -24.49 3.46 -18.74
C VAL A 55 -24.73 4.46 -17.61
N ILE A 56 -25.67 5.39 -17.79
CA ILE A 56 -26.00 6.43 -16.81
C ILE A 56 -26.55 5.81 -15.52
N ASN A 57 -27.30 4.71 -15.62
CA ASN A 57 -27.90 4.02 -14.46
C ASN A 57 -26.85 3.47 -13.48
N LYS A 58 -25.58 3.36 -13.90
CA LYS A 58 -24.47 2.82 -13.09
C LYS A 58 -23.60 3.89 -12.44
N LEU A 59 -23.90 5.17 -12.68
CA LEU A 59 -23.11 6.28 -12.14
C LEU A 59 -23.56 6.61 -10.72
N ASP A 60 -22.60 6.89 -9.85
CA ASP A 60 -22.87 7.41 -8.51
C ASP A 60 -23.04 8.94 -8.51
N GLU A 61 -23.50 9.47 -7.38
CA GLU A 61 -23.75 10.91 -7.24
C GLU A 61 -22.49 11.74 -7.48
N ASP A 62 -21.35 11.30 -6.94
CA ASP A 62 -20.09 12.03 -7.05
C ASP A 62 -19.60 12.12 -8.50
N HIS A 63 -19.78 11.05 -9.29
CA HIS A 63 -19.45 11.05 -10.69
C HIS A 63 -20.30 12.03 -11.49
N ILE A 64 -21.63 12.01 -11.29
CA ILE A 64 -22.57 12.92 -11.98
C ILE A 64 -22.20 14.37 -11.64
N ARG A 65 -22.03 14.68 -10.35
CA ARG A 65 -21.65 16.02 -9.88
C ARG A 65 -20.33 16.49 -10.51
N LYS A 66 -19.29 15.65 -10.48
CA LYS A 66 -17.98 15.99 -11.07
C LYS A 66 -18.04 16.17 -12.58
N LEU A 67 -18.87 15.40 -13.27
CA LEU A 67 -19.04 15.52 -14.72
C LEU A 67 -19.73 16.82 -15.08
N VAL A 68 -20.83 17.17 -14.41
CA VAL A 68 -21.54 18.46 -14.59
C VAL A 68 -20.59 19.63 -14.34
N GLN A 69 -19.85 19.59 -13.22
CA GLN A 69 -18.85 20.60 -12.92
C GLN A 69 -17.78 20.69 -14.01
N THR A 70 -17.29 19.56 -14.51
CA THR A 70 -16.26 19.53 -15.56
C THR A 70 -16.77 20.11 -16.88
N VAL A 71 -18.00 19.79 -17.28
CA VAL A 71 -18.63 20.35 -18.49
C VAL A 71 -18.72 21.87 -18.39
N HIS A 72 -19.14 22.38 -17.22
CA HIS A 72 -19.18 23.81 -16.94
C HIS A 72 -17.79 24.46 -16.96
N GLU A 73 -16.78 23.84 -16.33
CA GLU A 73 -15.40 24.34 -16.34
C GLU A 73 -14.79 24.39 -17.76
N LEU A 74 -15.26 23.54 -18.68
CA LEU A 74 -14.85 23.56 -20.08
C LEU A 74 -15.60 24.63 -20.91
N GLY A 75 -16.50 25.40 -20.29
CA GLY A 75 -17.26 26.46 -20.93
C GLY A 75 -18.55 26.00 -21.62
N PHE A 76 -19.03 24.80 -21.31
CA PHE A 76 -20.29 24.29 -21.84
C PHE A 76 -21.43 24.42 -20.82
N GLU A 77 -22.64 24.61 -21.33
CA GLU A 77 -23.85 24.54 -20.54
C GLU A 77 -24.19 23.09 -20.16
N LYS A 78 -24.87 22.89 -19.02
CA LYS A 78 -25.21 21.55 -18.50
C LYS A 78 -26.15 20.78 -19.44
N GLU A 79 -26.94 21.48 -20.24
CA GLU A 79 -27.86 20.98 -21.26
C GLU A 79 -27.14 20.13 -22.31
N VAL A 80 -25.84 20.36 -22.54
CA VAL A 80 -25.00 19.53 -23.41
C VAL A 80 -25.00 18.06 -22.99
N LEU A 81 -25.11 17.76 -21.69
CA LEU A 81 -25.18 16.38 -21.22
C LEU A 81 -26.49 15.68 -21.61
N VAL A 82 -27.57 16.46 -21.81
CA VAL A 82 -28.86 15.97 -22.29
C VAL A 82 -28.84 15.78 -23.80
N GLU A 83 -28.23 16.73 -24.52
CA GLU A 83 -28.10 16.71 -25.99
C GLU A 83 -27.13 15.61 -26.46
N GLU A 84 -26.02 15.42 -25.74
CA GLU A 84 -24.97 14.45 -26.04
C GLU A 84 -24.73 13.48 -24.86
N PRO A 85 -25.68 12.57 -24.55
CA PRO A 85 -25.58 11.69 -23.39
C PRO A 85 -24.40 10.71 -23.42
N GLN A 86 -23.74 10.57 -24.57
CA GLN A 86 -22.53 9.76 -24.70
C GLN A 86 -21.38 10.28 -23.82
N ILE A 87 -21.42 11.56 -23.44
CA ILE A 87 -20.43 12.19 -22.55
C ILE A 87 -20.47 11.57 -21.14
N PHE A 88 -21.62 11.07 -20.68
CA PHE A 88 -21.71 10.31 -19.41
C PHE A 88 -20.85 9.04 -19.40
N GLY A 89 -20.48 8.51 -20.57
CA GLY A 89 -19.56 7.37 -20.68
C GLY A 89 -18.09 7.74 -20.50
N ILE A 90 -17.74 9.02 -20.35
CA ILE A 90 -16.36 9.51 -20.30
C ILE A 90 -16.04 10.00 -18.88
N LEU A 91 -14.92 9.54 -18.32
CA LEU A 91 -14.46 10.05 -17.03
C LEU A 91 -14.17 11.57 -17.09
N PRO A 92 -14.53 12.36 -16.06
CA PRO A 92 -14.30 13.81 -16.04
C PRO A 92 -12.85 14.22 -16.37
N VAL A 93 -11.86 13.53 -15.79
CA VAL A 93 -10.43 13.79 -16.09
C VAL A 93 -10.07 13.52 -17.55
N THR A 94 -10.64 12.47 -18.14
CA THR A 94 -10.42 12.14 -19.56
C THR A 94 -11.03 13.21 -20.45
N LEU A 95 -12.19 13.76 -20.08
CA LEU A 95 -12.84 14.84 -20.81
C LEU A 95 -11.98 16.12 -20.81
N LYS A 96 -11.46 16.51 -19.65
CA LYS A 96 -10.50 17.63 -19.52
C LYS A 96 -9.27 17.43 -20.41
N TYR A 97 -8.67 16.24 -20.37
CA TYR A 97 -7.49 15.95 -21.21
C TYR A 97 -7.81 15.95 -22.70
N ARG A 98 -8.96 15.43 -23.12
CA ARG A 98 -9.37 15.51 -24.54
C ARG A 98 -9.49 16.96 -25.00
N PHE A 99 -10.14 17.80 -24.20
CA PHE A 99 -10.28 19.23 -24.48
C PHE A 99 -8.93 19.93 -24.59
N GLN A 100 -8.05 19.72 -23.60
CA GLN A 100 -6.69 20.28 -23.61
C GLN A 100 -5.88 19.81 -24.82
N VAL A 101 -5.92 18.53 -25.17
CA VAL A 101 -5.21 17.99 -26.35
C VAL A 101 -5.70 18.65 -27.64
N LEU A 102 -7.01 18.83 -27.82
CA LEU A 102 -7.55 19.51 -29.00
C LEU A 102 -7.10 20.98 -29.06
N THR A 103 -7.05 21.64 -27.92
CA THR A 103 -6.58 23.03 -27.76
C THR A 103 -5.10 23.18 -28.11
N GLU A 104 -4.26 22.28 -27.58
CA GLU A 104 -2.82 22.20 -27.88
C GLU A 104 -2.59 22.00 -29.39
N CYS A 105 -3.41 21.17 -30.04
CA CYS A 105 -3.38 20.93 -31.49
C CYS A 105 -3.87 22.10 -32.35
N GLY A 106 -4.38 23.18 -31.75
CA GLY A 106 -4.77 24.40 -32.47
C GLY A 106 -6.21 24.43 -32.98
N ILE A 107 -7.08 23.56 -32.45
CA ILE A 107 -8.52 23.64 -32.72
C ILE A 107 -9.09 24.78 -31.88
N LYS A 108 -9.64 25.81 -32.54
CA LYS A 108 -10.14 27.02 -31.88
C LYS A 108 -11.48 26.82 -31.20
N TYR A 109 -12.41 26.15 -31.87
CA TYR A 109 -13.78 25.95 -31.40
C TYR A 109 -13.99 24.47 -31.12
N ILE A 110 -13.98 24.09 -29.84
CA ILE A 110 -14.19 22.72 -29.42
C ILE A 110 -15.66 22.56 -29.07
N SER A 111 -16.41 21.85 -29.90
CA SER A 111 -17.80 21.49 -29.61
C SER A 111 -17.89 20.15 -28.85
N PRO A 112 -19.03 19.88 -28.18
CA PRO A 112 -19.27 18.59 -27.54
C PRO A 112 -19.15 17.39 -28.49
N ASP A 113 -19.56 17.55 -29.75
CA ASP A 113 -19.44 16.50 -30.77
C ASP A 113 -17.97 16.17 -31.10
N LEU A 114 -17.06 17.16 -31.07
CA LEU A 114 -15.62 16.92 -31.23
C LEU A 114 -15.03 16.13 -30.05
N LEU A 115 -15.52 16.34 -28.83
CA LEU A 115 -15.07 15.60 -27.64
C LEU A 115 -15.51 14.13 -27.66
N LYS A 116 -16.71 13.90 -28.18
CA LYS A 116 -17.27 12.56 -28.45
C LYS A 116 -16.51 11.85 -29.57
N SER A 117 -16.27 12.54 -30.69
CA SER A 117 -15.56 12.02 -31.86
C SER A 117 -14.02 12.18 -31.79
N TYR A 118 -13.48 12.38 -30.59
CA TYR A 118 -12.06 12.66 -30.33
C TYR A 118 -11.10 11.67 -31.00
N LEU A 119 -11.36 10.35 -30.88
CA LEU A 119 -10.45 9.33 -31.41
C LEU A 119 -10.33 9.35 -32.95
N PRO A 120 -11.44 9.37 -33.71
CA PRO A 120 -11.40 9.60 -35.16
C PRO A 120 -10.61 10.86 -35.56
N ILE A 121 -10.86 11.98 -34.87
CA ILE A 121 -10.19 13.26 -35.18
C ILE A 121 -8.67 13.14 -34.97
N ILE A 122 -8.26 12.61 -33.83
CA ILE A 122 -6.84 12.57 -33.44
C ILE A 122 -6.06 11.51 -34.21
N LYS A 123 -6.62 10.31 -34.42
CA LYS A 123 -5.88 9.17 -34.98
C LYS A 123 -6.04 8.96 -36.48
N GLN A 124 -7.18 9.33 -37.06
CA GLN A 124 -7.52 8.93 -38.44
C GLN A 124 -7.43 10.08 -39.43
N ARG A 125 -7.77 11.31 -39.01
CA ARG A 125 -7.73 12.48 -39.90
C ARG A 125 -6.31 13.02 -40.05
N LYS A 126 -5.92 13.28 -41.29
CA LYS A 126 -4.69 14.02 -41.62
C LYS A 126 -4.84 15.50 -41.29
N ILE A 127 -3.73 16.15 -40.94
CA ILE A 127 -3.68 17.58 -40.65
C ILE A 127 -4.18 18.42 -41.82
N SER A 128 -3.84 18.05 -43.06
CA SER A 128 -4.34 18.70 -44.28
C SER A 128 -5.87 18.73 -44.35
N ASN A 129 -6.53 17.62 -44.00
CA ASN A 129 -7.99 17.52 -44.01
C ASN A 129 -8.62 18.39 -42.91
N LEU A 130 -8.00 18.45 -41.73
CA LEU A 130 -8.47 19.30 -40.62
C LEU A 130 -8.32 20.79 -40.93
N LYS A 131 -7.28 21.17 -41.68
CA LYS A 131 -7.10 22.54 -42.19
C LYS A 131 -8.14 22.88 -43.26
N LYS A 132 -8.35 21.99 -44.23
CA LYS A 132 -9.38 22.15 -45.27
C LYS A 132 -10.80 22.26 -44.71
N SER A 133 -11.10 21.53 -43.64
CA SER A 133 -12.41 21.59 -42.97
C SER A 133 -12.57 22.80 -42.03
N GLY A 134 -11.58 23.70 -41.94
CA GLY A 134 -11.62 24.87 -41.08
C GLY A 134 -11.50 24.60 -39.58
N LEU A 135 -11.27 23.34 -39.16
CA LEU A 135 -11.12 22.97 -37.74
C LEU A 135 -9.79 23.49 -37.18
N ILE A 136 -8.74 23.50 -38.00
CA ILE A 136 -7.45 24.09 -37.70
C ILE A 136 -7.20 25.22 -38.70
N PRO A 137 -6.83 26.44 -38.28
CA PRO A 137 -6.50 27.51 -39.20
C PRO A 137 -5.33 27.14 -40.13
N ALA A 138 -5.43 27.49 -41.41
CA ALA A 138 -4.44 27.09 -42.42
C ALA A 138 -3.01 27.56 -42.09
N ASN A 139 -2.90 28.76 -41.50
CA ASN A 139 -1.65 29.41 -41.10
C ASN A 139 -1.00 28.83 -39.83
N VAL A 140 -1.68 27.95 -39.08
CA VAL A 140 -1.10 27.37 -37.87
C VAL A 140 -0.04 26.32 -38.22
N ASN A 141 1.17 26.53 -37.73
CA ASN A 141 2.21 25.50 -37.66
C ASN A 141 1.98 24.67 -36.38
N ILE A 142 1.47 23.45 -36.56
CA ILE A 142 1.12 22.55 -35.46
C ILE A 142 2.36 22.06 -34.71
N GLU A 143 3.47 21.83 -35.40
CA GLU A 143 4.72 21.39 -34.78
C GLU A 143 5.24 22.45 -33.80
N ASN A 144 5.39 23.70 -34.27
CA ASN A 144 5.84 24.81 -33.43
C ASN A 144 4.88 25.08 -32.27
N ARG A 145 3.57 24.98 -32.52
CA ARG A 145 2.56 25.15 -31.47
C ARG A 145 2.63 24.05 -30.41
N LEU A 146 2.83 22.79 -30.79
CA LEU A 146 2.96 21.71 -29.83
C LEU A 146 4.28 21.82 -29.05
N ALA A 147 5.35 22.27 -29.70
CA ALA A 147 6.64 22.53 -29.07
C ALA A 147 6.58 23.59 -27.97
N THR A 148 5.70 24.60 -28.07
CA THR A 148 5.58 25.66 -27.05
C THR A 148 5.12 25.17 -25.68
N TYR A 149 4.54 23.96 -25.60
CA TYR A 149 4.11 23.37 -24.33
C TYR A 149 5.22 22.59 -23.61
N MET A 150 6.42 22.49 -24.19
CA MET A 150 7.54 21.73 -23.63
C MET A 150 8.68 22.67 -23.22
N THR A 151 9.15 22.55 -21.98
CA THR A 151 10.34 23.29 -21.52
C THR A 151 11.60 22.79 -22.23
N GLN A 152 12.59 23.64 -22.44
CA GLN A 152 13.89 23.25 -23.04
C GLN A 152 13.79 22.74 -24.48
N TRP A 153 12.71 23.05 -25.20
CA TRP A 153 12.65 22.80 -26.63
C TRP A 153 13.62 23.75 -27.37
N PRO A 154 14.55 23.26 -28.21
CA PRO A 154 15.52 24.14 -28.84
C PRO A 154 14.84 25.03 -29.89
N THR A 155 14.96 26.35 -29.70
CA THR A 155 14.32 27.36 -30.56
C THR A 155 14.92 27.44 -31.96
N SER A 156 16.12 26.90 -32.17
CA SER A 156 16.87 26.95 -33.43
C SER A 156 16.44 25.89 -34.46
N LEU A 157 15.49 25.02 -34.12
CA LEU A 157 15.06 23.91 -34.98
C LEU A 157 13.71 24.22 -35.62
N THR A 158 13.75 24.66 -36.87
CA THR A 158 12.57 25.09 -37.66
C THR A 158 11.69 23.95 -38.17
N SER A 159 12.21 22.71 -38.21
CA SER A 159 11.43 21.48 -38.49
C SER A 159 12.23 20.24 -38.06
N TYR A 160 11.74 19.50 -37.07
CA TYR A 160 12.37 18.25 -36.62
C TYR A 160 11.70 17.01 -37.19
N ILE A 161 10.46 17.15 -37.65
CA ILE A 161 9.77 16.12 -38.41
C ILE A 161 10.16 16.30 -39.87
N TRP A 162 11.07 15.44 -40.35
CA TRP A 162 11.52 15.40 -41.74
C TRP A 162 10.41 15.05 -42.75
N GLU A 163 9.30 14.51 -42.26
CA GLU A 163 8.13 14.16 -43.06
C GLU A 163 7.21 15.37 -43.26
N ASN A 164 6.38 15.32 -44.30
CA ASN A 164 5.35 16.32 -44.50
C ASN A 164 4.31 16.27 -43.37
N VAL A 165 4.38 17.23 -42.45
CA VAL A 165 3.47 17.37 -41.30
C VAL A 165 2.00 17.35 -41.72
N ASN A 166 1.64 17.90 -42.89
CA ASN A 166 0.25 17.93 -43.34
C ASN A 166 -0.31 16.54 -43.68
N GLU A 167 0.55 15.56 -43.98
CA GLU A 167 0.15 14.18 -44.27
C GLU A 167 0.00 13.31 -43.00
N LEU A 168 0.45 13.82 -41.85
CA LEU A 168 0.39 13.11 -40.58
C LEU A 168 -0.95 13.32 -39.87
N SER A 169 -1.28 12.37 -39.00
CA SER A 169 -2.36 12.53 -38.01
C SER A 169 -1.88 13.37 -36.82
N LEU A 170 -2.81 14.02 -36.11
CA LEU A 170 -2.51 14.72 -34.85
C LEU A 170 -1.87 13.79 -33.82
N PHE A 171 -2.27 12.52 -33.79
CA PHE A 171 -1.69 11.51 -32.93
C PHE A 171 -0.20 11.28 -33.24
N THR A 172 0.15 11.11 -34.52
CA THR A 172 1.52 10.81 -34.95
C THR A 172 2.47 11.96 -34.61
N ILE A 173 2.08 13.20 -34.94
CA ILE A 173 2.91 14.37 -34.63
C ILE A 173 3.13 14.54 -33.12
N ARG A 174 2.05 14.39 -32.31
CA ARG A 174 2.17 14.47 -30.85
C ARG A 174 3.10 13.40 -30.30
N LEU A 175 2.99 12.17 -30.79
CA LEU A 175 3.84 11.08 -30.31
C LEU A 175 5.32 11.34 -30.62
N LYS A 176 5.62 11.86 -31.82
CA LYS A 176 6.98 12.27 -32.20
C LYS A 176 7.52 13.40 -31.32
N ILE A 177 6.68 14.39 -30.98
CA ILE A 177 7.05 15.49 -30.08
C ILE A 177 7.31 14.99 -28.66
N ILE A 178 6.43 14.13 -28.12
CA ILE A 178 6.63 13.52 -26.80
C ILE A 178 7.92 12.69 -26.79
N GLN A 179 8.15 11.87 -27.83
CA GLN A 179 9.37 11.10 -27.96
C GLN A 179 10.60 12.01 -27.87
N ARG A 180 10.65 13.03 -28.74
CA ARG A 180 11.80 13.92 -28.81
C ARG A 180 12.03 14.69 -27.52
N TYR A 181 10.96 15.16 -26.90
CA TYR A 181 11.04 15.86 -25.62
C TYR A 181 11.65 14.97 -24.53
N LEU A 182 11.20 13.72 -24.44
CA LEU A 182 11.72 12.79 -23.43
C LEU A 182 13.14 12.29 -23.75
N GLU A 183 13.52 12.18 -25.03
CA GLU A 183 14.92 11.95 -25.44
C GLU A 183 15.81 13.08 -24.93
N LEU A 184 15.43 14.34 -25.13
CA LEU A 184 16.21 15.49 -24.69
C LEU A 184 16.29 15.60 -23.16
N LEU A 185 15.16 15.40 -22.47
CA LEU A 185 15.07 15.65 -21.03
C LEU A 185 15.61 14.50 -20.17
N LEU A 186 15.44 13.26 -20.63
CA LEU A 186 15.74 12.04 -19.86
C LEU A 186 16.83 11.16 -20.48
N ASP A 187 17.38 11.56 -21.63
CA ASP A 187 18.36 10.77 -22.40
C ASP A 187 17.81 9.36 -22.71
N LEU A 188 16.55 9.30 -23.19
CA LEU A 188 15.92 8.06 -23.64
C LEU A 188 16.43 7.68 -25.03
N THR A 189 16.65 6.39 -25.26
CA THR A 189 16.79 5.86 -26.61
C THR A 189 15.42 5.63 -27.25
N HIS A 190 15.40 5.51 -28.58
CA HIS A 190 14.20 5.18 -29.34
C HIS A 190 13.52 3.90 -28.80
N GLU A 191 14.28 2.83 -28.60
CA GLU A 191 13.76 1.56 -28.11
C GLU A 191 13.18 1.65 -26.69
N GLU A 192 13.85 2.39 -25.80
CA GLU A 192 13.38 2.60 -24.43
C GLU A 192 12.06 3.34 -24.41
N PHE A 193 11.91 4.35 -25.28
CA PHE A 193 10.66 5.08 -25.43
C PHE A 193 9.51 4.15 -25.86
N TYR A 194 9.67 3.39 -26.95
CA TYR A 194 8.58 2.51 -27.41
C TYR A 194 8.23 1.43 -26.39
N ARG A 195 9.22 0.84 -25.71
CA ARG A 195 9.00 -0.12 -24.61
C ARG A 195 8.23 0.50 -23.45
N ALA A 196 8.59 1.73 -23.06
CA ALA A 196 7.90 2.46 -22.01
C ALA A 196 6.44 2.75 -22.38
N ILE A 197 6.21 3.11 -23.63
CA ILE A 197 4.92 3.47 -24.18
C ILE A 197 4.01 2.24 -24.40
N GLU A 198 4.58 1.06 -24.66
CA GLU A 198 3.86 -0.22 -24.63
C GLU A 198 3.43 -0.57 -23.20
N THR A 199 4.32 -0.36 -22.23
CA THR A 199 4.05 -0.63 -20.81
C THR A 199 3.03 0.37 -20.23
N TYR A 200 3.11 1.64 -20.64
CA TYR A 200 2.30 2.75 -20.14
C TYR A 200 1.62 3.50 -21.30
N PRO A 201 0.60 2.90 -21.95
CA PRO A 201 -0.01 3.45 -23.16
C PRO A 201 -0.77 4.77 -22.94
N THR A 202 -1.09 5.12 -21.70
CA THR A 202 -1.80 6.35 -21.33
C THR A 202 -0.99 7.61 -21.59
N VAL A 203 0.36 7.52 -21.59
CA VAL A 203 1.26 8.65 -21.88
C VAL A 203 0.94 9.26 -23.26
N LYS A 204 0.59 8.43 -24.26
CA LYS A 204 0.25 8.85 -25.63
C LYS A 204 -0.94 9.81 -25.73
N HIS A 205 -1.78 9.84 -24.69
CA HIS A 205 -3.04 10.59 -24.68
C HIS A 205 -3.04 11.69 -23.62
N ARG A 206 -1.92 11.91 -22.94
CA ARG A 206 -1.77 13.01 -22.00
C ARG A 206 -1.57 14.33 -22.77
N PRO A 207 -2.11 15.45 -22.26
CA PRO A 207 -1.73 16.79 -22.70
C PRO A 207 -0.21 16.98 -22.53
N LEU A 208 0.41 17.70 -23.46
CA LEU A 208 1.84 17.98 -23.44
C LEU A 208 2.19 18.85 -22.23
N GLU A 209 1.35 19.83 -21.92
CA GLU A 209 1.53 20.71 -20.77
C GLU A 209 1.56 19.92 -19.45
N VAL A 210 0.66 18.93 -19.31
CA VAL A 210 0.58 18.07 -18.11
C VAL A 210 1.83 17.18 -17.97
N ILE A 211 2.36 16.66 -19.09
CA ILE A 211 3.62 15.91 -19.09
C ILE A 211 4.78 16.81 -18.64
N ASN A 212 4.89 17.99 -19.24
CA ASN A 212 5.92 18.98 -18.96
C ASN A 212 5.89 19.42 -17.50
N GLU A 213 4.71 19.77 -16.98
CA GLU A 213 4.54 20.19 -15.59
C GLU A 213 4.88 19.07 -14.61
N SER A 214 4.46 17.83 -14.88
CA SER A 214 4.80 16.66 -14.06
C SER A 214 6.30 16.46 -13.98
N LEU A 215 6.99 16.50 -15.12
CA LEU A 215 8.44 16.33 -15.20
C LEU A 215 9.19 17.47 -14.52
N ASN A 216 8.72 18.71 -14.70
CA ASN A 216 9.27 19.86 -13.99
C ASN A 216 9.15 19.66 -12.47
N ILE A 217 7.99 19.27 -11.94
CA ILE A 217 7.85 19.00 -10.50
C ILE A 217 8.82 17.90 -10.03
N LEU A 218 8.94 16.81 -10.78
CA LEU A 218 9.84 15.70 -10.46
C LEU A 218 11.31 16.15 -10.42
N GLN A 219 11.76 16.95 -11.40
CA GLN A 219 13.14 17.40 -11.52
C GLN A 219 13.47 18.59 -10.62
N SER A 220 12.62 19.63 -10.58
CA SER A 220 12.90 20.91 -9.91
C SER A 220 12.36 21.03 -8.49
N GLN A 221 11.35 20.26 -8.09
CA GLN A 221 10.81 20.32 -6.72
C GLN A 221 11.19 19.11 -5.89
N ILE A 222 11.15 17.91 -6.49
CA ILE A 222 11.51 16.65 -5.83
C ILE A 222 13.01 16.36 -5.96
N MET A 223 13.72 16.99 -6.90
CA MET A 223 15.13 16.75 -7.20
C MET A 223 15.38 15.28 -7.57
N MET A 224 14.46 14.69 -8.35
CA MET A 224 14.60 13.31 -8.81
C MET A 224 15.58 13.24 -9.99
N PRO A 225 16.63 12.40 -9.92
CA PRO A 225 17.57 12.26 -11.03
C PRO A 225 16.89 11.73 -12.29
N SER A 226 17.26 12.24 -13.47
CA SER A 226 16.73 11.78 -14.75
C SER A 226 16.82 10.26 -14.95
N PRO A 227 17.92 9.56 -14.57
CA PRO A 227 17.97 8.09 -14.63
C PRO A 227 16.90 7.39 -13.78
N LYS A 228 16.51 8.00 -12.66
CA LYS A 228 15.46 7.46 -11.78
C LYS A 228 14.07 7.64 -12.40
N ILE A 229 13.82 8.77 -13.08
CA ILE A 229 12.58 9.00 -13.84
C ILE A 229 12.53 8.04 -15.03
N LYS A 230 13.63 7.91 -15.78
CA LYS A 230 13.80 6.98 -16.91
C LYS A 230 13.49 5.53 -16.55
N THR A 231 13.94 5.05 -15.38
CA THR A 231 13.61 3.70 -14.90
C THR A 231 12.17 3.56 -14.38
N ASN A 232 11.47 4.68 -14.15
CA ASN A 232 10.11 4.74 -13.61
C ASN A 232 9.18 5.55 -14.54
N MET A 233 9.10 5.17 -15.82
CA MET A 233 8.35 5.91 -16.85
C MET A 233 6.86 6.13 -16.57
N TYR A 234 6.27 5.41 -15.61
CA TYR A 234 4.92 5.72 -15.14
C TYR A 234 4.80 7.11 -14.51
N LEU A 235 5.91 7.70 -14.03
CA LEU A 235 5.92 9.04 -13.45
C LEU A 235 5.62 10.14 -14.47
N VAL A 236 5.89 9.89 -15.76
CA VAL A 236 5.61 10.84 -16.85
C VAL A 236 4.12 11.15 -16.98
N HIS A 237 3.25 10.24 -16.51
CA HIS A 237 1.81 10.45 -16.48
C HIS A 237 1.28 10.72 -15.07
N ALA A 238 2.12 11.19 -14.15
CA ALA A 238 1.64 11.71 -12.88
C ALA A 238 0.65 12.87 -13.10
N ASP A 239 -0.18 13.14 -12.10
CA ASP A 239 -1.05 14.31 -12.09
C ASP A 239 -0.34 15.44 -11.35
N PRO A 240 0.02 16.56 -12.02
CA PRO A 240 0.73 17.67 -11.42
C PRO A 240 0.03 18.23 -10.18
N GLU A 241 -1.29 18.37 -10.22
CA GLU A 241 -2.04 18.94 -9.11
C GLU A 241 -2.02 18.00 -7.91
N ASN A 242 -2.20 16.70 -8.14
CA ASN A 242 -2.05 15.71 -7.10
C ASN A 242 -0.61 15.68 -6.52
N LEU A 243 0.42 15.79 -7.37
CA LEU A 243 1.81 15.89 -6.90
C LEU A 243 2.00 17.11 -6.00
N LYS A 244 1.54 18.30 -6.42
CA LYS A 244 1.60 19.52 -5.60
C LYS A 244 0.90 19.32 -4.25
N ASN A 245 -0.28 18.71 -4.25
CA ASN A 245 -1.00 18.40 -3.01
C ASN A 245 -0.19 17.46 -2.10
N ILE A 246 0.47 16.44 -2.63
CA ILE A 246 1.38 15.58 -1.86
C ILE A 246 2.54 16.40 -1.29
N LEU A 247 3.22 17.20 -2.11
CA LEU A 247 4.41 17.94 -1.69
C LEU A 247 4.09 19.01 -0.63
N PHE A 248 3.05 19.81 -0.85
CA PHE A 248 2.78 20.99 -0.04
C PHE A 248 1.82 20.73 1.12
N LYS A 249 0.86 19.80 0.97
CA LYS A 249 -0.14 19.51 2.01
C LYS A 249 0.18 18.24 2.82
N PHE A 250 0.74 17.20 2.21
CA PHE A 250 1.06 15.96 2.93
C PHE A 250 2.40 16.04 3.67
N ARG A 251 3.45 16.58 3.03
CA ARG A 251 4.78 16.94 3.56
C ARG A 251 5.68 15.83 4.16
N TYR A 252 5.19 14.93 5.01
CA TYR A 252 6.05 13.98 5.75
C TYR A 252 5.48 12.55 5.85
N ILE A 253 6.34 11.54 5.87
CA ILE A 253 5.99 10.16 6.27
C ILE A 253 6.99 9.67 7.32
N GLY A 254 6.52 9.22 8.48
CA GLY A 254 7.39 8.72 9.55
C GLY A 254 8.48 9.71 9.98
N GLY A 255 8.20 11.01 9.92
CA GLY A 255 9.15 12.09 10.22
C GLY A 255 10.16 12.41 9.10
N ILE A 256 10.06 11.79 7.92
CA ILE A 256 10.93 12.05 6.77
C ILE A 256 10.18 12.87 5.72
N ASP A 257 10.85 13.83 5.08
CA ASP A 257 10.27 14.67 4.04
C ASP A 257 9.82 13.82 2.83
N ILE A 258 8.60 14.08 2.37
CA ILE A 258 7.93 13.34 1.31
C ILE A 258 8.72 13.34 0.00
N LYS A 259 9.52 14.37 -0.28
CA LYS A 259 10.41 14.44 -1.44
C LYS A 259 11.46 13.35 -1.38
N GLU A 260 12.08 13.13 -0.21
CA GLU A 260 13.05 12.05 -0.02
C GLU A 260 12.39 10.69 -0.15
N VAL A 261 11.20 10.55 0.44
CA VAL A 261 10.45 9.30 0.36
C VAL A 261 10.07 8.98 -1.08
N ILE A 262 9.65 9.96 -1.89
CA ILE A 262 9.35 9.76 -3.31
C ILE A 262 10.62 9.41 -4.11
N ARG A 263 11.78 10.01 -3.81
CA ARG A 263 13.06 9.64 -4.46
C ARG A 263 13.42 8.17 -4.20
N LEU A 264 13.19 7.69 -2.97
CA LEU A 264 13.44 6.29 -2.59
C LEU A 264 12.36 5.34 -3.14
N HIS A 265 11.09 5.74 -3.07
CA HIS A 265 9.90 4.96 -3.42
C HIS A 265 8.98 5.73 -4.40
N PRO A 266 9.33 5.81 -5.70
CA PRO A 266 8.64 6.70 -6.64
C PRO A 266 7.16 6.37 -6.89
N LYS A 267 6.72 5.14 -6.60
CA LYS A 267 5.31 4.76 -6.71
C LYS A 267 4.38 5.59 -5.82
N ILE A 268 4.89 6.21 -4.76
CA ILE A 268 4.12 7.08 -3.86
C ILE A 268 3.64 8.34 -4.59
N ALA A 269 4.43 8.87 -5.54
CA ALA A 269 4.04 10.03 -6.35
C ALA A 269 2.78 9.77 -7.20
N MET A 270 2.44 8.51 -7.48
CA MET A 270 1.26 8.14 -8.26
C MET A 270 0.00 7.97 -7.41
N LYS A 271 0.09 8.12 -6.08
CA LYS A 271 -1.05 7.94 -5.19
C LYS A 271 -1.86 9.21 -5.03
N ASN A 272 -3.17 9.05 -4.94
CA ASN A 272 -4.05 10.17 -4.64
C ASN A 272 -3.72 10.71 -3.24
N TYR A 273 -3.58 12.03 -3.12
CA TYR A 273 -3.35 12.74 -1.87
C TYR A 273 -4.34 12.33 -0.77
N ASN A 274 -5.63 12.24 -1.08
CA ASN A 274 -6.67 11.87 -0.10
C ASN A 274 -6.44 10.46 0.44
N THR A 275 -6.08 9.50 -0.42
CA THR A 275 -5.76 8.13 0.02
C THR A 275 -4.54 8.09 0.94
N LEU A 276 -3.51 8.92 0.69
CA LEU A 276 -2.35 9.00 1.57
C LEU A 276 -2.72 9.57 2.95
N VAL A 277 -3.58 10.59 2.98
CA VAL A 277 -4.13 11.15 4.23
C VAL A 277 -4.93 10.11 5.00
N GLU A 278 -5.83 9.38 4.33
CA GLU A 278 -6.60 8.30 4.94
C GLU A 278 -5.69 7.21 5.54
N ILE A 279 -4.67 6.75 4.79
CA ILE A 279 -3.72 5.76 5.30
C ILE A 279 -2.99 6.29 6.52
N ARG A 280 -2.54 7.55 6.52
CA ARG A 280 -1.92 8.17 7.71
C ARG A 280 -2.86 8.17 8.90
N ASN A 281 -4.13 8.51 8.70
CA ASN A 281 -5.12 8.54 9.78
C ASN A 281 -5.38 7.14 10.32
N ILE A 282 -5.47 6.12 9.45
CA ILE A 282 -5.56 4.71 9.86
C ILE A 282 -4.32 4.32 10.66
N LEU A 283 -3.11 4.62 10.20
CA LEU A 283 -1.90 4.26 10.96
C LEU A 283 -1.85 4.91 12.34
N LYS A 284 -2.35 6.15 12.47
CA LYS A 284 -2.49 6.84 13.77
C LYS A 284 -3.56 6.20 14.67
N GLU A 285 -4.73 5.89 14.12
CA GLU A 285 -5.83 5.21 14.82
C GLU A 285 -5.37 3.88 15.43
N TYR A 286 -4.49 3.18 14.72
CA TYR A 286 -3.90 1.90 15.16
C TYR A 286 -2.58 2.07 15.92
N ASN A 287 -2.25 3.28 16.39
CA ASN A 287 -1.05 3.57 17.17
C ASN A 287 0.26 3.06 16.53
N ILE A 288 0.36 3.10 15.19
CA ILE A 288 1.56 2.69 14.46
C ILE A 288 2.56 3.84 14.43
N GLY A 289 3.61 3.72 15.22
CA GLY A 289 4.65 4.73 15.35
C GLY A 289 5.46 4.98 14.07
N ASP A 290 6.07 6.16 14.00
CA ASP A 290 6.86 6.62 12.86
C ASP A 290 8.02 5.68 12.51
N GLU A 291 8.62 5.03 13.50
CA GLU A 291 9.69 4.06 13.25
C GLU A 291 9.21 2.92 12.34
N ALA A 292 7.99 2.42 12.55
CA ALA A 292 7.45 1.36 11.72
C ALA A 292 7.16 1.82 10.30
N GLN A 293 6.69 3.06 10.15
CA GLN A 293 6.47 3.71 8.85
C GLN A 293 7.78 3.87 8.08
N ARG A 294 8.86 4.32 8.73
CA ARG A 294 10.20 4.45 8.11
C ARG A 294 10.76 3.14 7.60
N ARG A 295 10.37 2.01 8.20
CA ARG A 295 10.79 0.67 7.76
C ARG A 295 9.95 0.13 6.59
N CYS A 296 8.82 0.77 6.26
CA CYS A 296 7.94 0.32 5.18
C CYS A 296 7.11 1.47 4.60
N PHE A 297 7.73 2.33 3.80
CA PHE A 297 7.01 3.35 3.03
C PHE A 297 6.02 2.76 2.03
N ASP A 298 6.29 1.55 1.53
CA ASP A 298 5.45 0.86 0.57
C ASP A 298 4.04 0.54 1.09
N ILE A 299 3.78 0.67 2.40
CA ILE A 299 2.42 0.59 2.95
C ILE A 299 1.47 1.62 2.30
N TYR A 300 1.98 2.80 1.97
CA TYR A 300 1.25 3.88 1.30
C TYR A 300 0.93 3.56 -0.16
N THR A 301 1.48 2.47 -0.71
CA THR A 301 1.16 2.02 -2.07
C THR A 301 -0.10 1.16 -2.13
N LEU A 302 -0.70 0.80 -0.99
CA LEU A 302 -1.96 0.06 -0.91
C LEU A 302 -3.18 0.99 -0.95
N SER A 303 -4.39 0.43 -0.95
CA SER A 303 -5.62 1.21 -0.69
C SER A 303 -5.86 1.33 0.81
N SER A 304 -6.48 2.43 1.24
CA SER A 304 -6.85 2.69 2.64
C SER A 304 -7.66 1.53 3.24
N ASN A 305 -8.67 1.04 2.52
CA ASN A 305 -9.47 -0.13 2.91
C ASN A 305 -8.61 -1.38 3.14
N THR A 306 -7.65 -1.67 2.25
CA THR A 306 -6.76 -2.83 2.40
C THR A 306 -5.88 -2.70 3.64
N VAL A 307 -5.36 -1.50 3.93
CA VAL A 307 -4.54 -1.26 5.12
C VAL A 307 -5.36 -1.50 6.38
N ARG A 308 -6.57 -0.93 6.47
CA ARG A 308 -7.48 -1.11 7.61
C ARG A 308 -7.84 -2.58 7.82
N GLU A 309 -8.31 -3.27 6.77
CA GLU A 309 -8.71 -4.67 6.84
C GLU A 309 -7.56 -5.57 7.34
N ARG A 310 -6.34 -5.36 6.83
CA ARG A 310 -5.18 -6.16 7.23
C ARG A 310 -4.72 -5.86 8.66
N LEU A 311 -4.86 -4.62 9.12
CA LEU A 311 -4.55 -4.26 10.51
C LEU A 311 -5.56 -4.86 11.48
N GLU A 312 -6.85 -4.87 11.16
CA GLU A 312 -7.86 -5.56 11.97
C GLU A 312 -7.61 -7.06 12.03
N LYS A 313 -7.38 -7.71 10.89
CA LYS A 313 -7.02 -9.13 10.83
C LYS A 313 -5.75 -9.45 11.62
N ALA A 314 -4.79 -8.52 11.68
CA ALA A 314 -3.56 -8.72 12.45
C ALA A 314 -3.79 -8.69 13.96
N LYS A 315 -4.83 -8.00 14.46
CA LYS A 315 -5.20 -8.03 15.88
C LYS A 315 -5.78 -9.39 16.29
N SER A 316 -6.57 -10.02 15.41
CA SER A 316 -7.22 -11.30 15.70
C SER A 316 -6.27 -12.50 15.65
N ILE A 317 -5.15 -12.39 14.92
CA ILE A 317 -4.14 -13.46 14.78
C ILE A 317 -3.09 -13.33 15.91
N PRO A 318 -2.97 -14.28 16.84
CA PRO A 318 -2.08 -14.16 18.00
C PRO A 318 -0.61 -13.90 17.64
N GLU A 319 -0.11 -14.54 16.59
CA GLU A 319 1.28 -14.40 16.15
C GLU A 319 1.53 -13.00 15.62
N PHE A 320 0.58 -12.43 14.88
CA PHE A 320 0.71 -11.10 14.30
C PHE A 320 0.58 -10.02 15.38
N ASN A 321 -0.36 -10.18 16.31
CA ASN A 321 -0.54 -9.29 17.45
C ASN A 321 0.71 -9.27 18.35
N THR A 322 1.48 -10.36 18.40
CA THR A 322 2.75 -10.39 19.14
C THR A 322 3.78 -9.42 18.56
N PHE A 323 3.74 -9.18 17.25
CA PHE A 323 4.65 -8.24 16.58
C PHE A 323 4.09 -6.83 16.42
N TYR A 324 2.93 -6.51 16.99
CA TYR A 324 2.19 -5.28 16.69
C TYR A 324 3.03 -4.00 16.81
N GLN A 325 3.87 -3.93 17.84
CA GLN A 325 4.72 -2.78 18.13
C GLN A 325 6.16 -2.95 17.58
N HIS A 326 6.42 -3.95 16.75
CA HIS A 326 7.73 -4.20 16.16
C HIS A 326 8.00 -3.23 14.99
N PRO A 327 9.21 -2.66 14.83
CA PRO A 327 9.50 -1.71 13.75
C PRO A 327 9.27 -2.25 12.33
N ARG A 328 9.31 -3.57 12.15
CA ARG A 328 9.03 -4.22 10.85
C ARG A 328 7.59 -4.70 10.68
N PHE A 329 6.70 -4.43 11.64
CA PHE A 329 5.31 -4.87 11.61
C PHE A 329 4.60 -4.49 10.32
N LEU A 330 4.75 -3.24 9.86
CA LEU A 330 4.14 -2.78 8.61
C LEU A 330 4.61 -3.55 7.37
N LYS A 331 5.84 -4.10 7.37
CA LYS A 331 6.31 -4.95 6.27
C LYS A 331 5.50 -6.25 6.19
N MET A 332 5.16 -6.83 7.34
CA MET A 332 4.27 -8.00 7.40
C MET A 332 2.85 -7.64 6.93
N ILE A 333 2.33 -6.47 7.29
CA ILE A 333 1.02 -5.98 6.80
C ILE A 333 1.04 -5.74 5.29
N HIS A 334 2.12 -5.18 4.75
CA HIS A 334 2.27 -4.99 3.31
C HIS A 334 2.28 -6.34 2.56
N TYR A 335 2.97 -7.34 3.09
CA TYR A 335 3.02 -8.71 2.54
C TYR A 335 2.03 -9.69 3.20
N ASN A 336 0.87 -9.21 3.65
CA ASN A 336 -0.07 -9.98 4.48
C ASN A 336 -0.48 -11.33 3.89
N ASN A 337 -0.82 -11.40 2.60
CA ASN A 337 -1.19 -12.67 1.94
C ASN A 337 -0.07 -13.72 2.02
N THR A 338 1.18 -13.29 1.84
CA THR A 338 2.35 -14.18 1.95
C THR A 338 2.56 -14.59 3.40
N ALA A 339 2.47 -13.64 4.34
CA ALA A 339 2.62 -13.91 5.76
C ALA A 339 1.58 -14.93 6.28
N ILE A 340 0.31 -14.80 5.88
CA ILE A 340 -0.76 -15.74 6.26
C ILE A 340 -0.50 -17.13 5.68
N LYS A 341 -0.17 -17.24 4.39
CA LYS A 341 0.15 -18.54 3.76
C LYS A 341 1.34 -19.22 4.44
N ARG A 342 2.38 -18.46 4.75
CA ARG A 342 3.57 -18.95 5.45
C ARG A 342 3.22 -19.41 6.86
N LEU A 343 2.42 -18.63 7.58
CA LEU A 343 1.94 -18.96 8.92
C LEU A 343 1.18 -20.29 8.93
N GLN A 344 0.20 -20.45 8.04
CA GLN A 344 -0.61 -21.68 7.92
C GLN A 344 0.27 -22.90 7.61
N LYS A 345 1.21 -22.76 6.67
CA LYS A 345 2.13 -23.86 6.32
C LYS A 345 3.04 -24.25 7.47
N LEU A 346 3.55 -23.29 8.23
CA LEU A 346 4.38 -23.56 9.41
C LEU A 346 3.58 -24.22 10.53
N TYR A 347 2.32 -23.83 10.71
CA TYR A 347 1.42 -24.52 11.64
C TYR A 347 1.18 -25.98 11.27
N ASN A 348 0.95 -26.27 9.99
CA ASN A 348 0.80 -27.65 9.52
C ASN A 348 2.07 -28.50 9.73
N ASN A 349 3.24 -27.87 9.78
CA ASN A 349 4.52 -28.52 10.04
C ASN A 349 4.91 -28.50 11.54
N ASN A 350 3.98 -28.19 12.44
CA ASN A 350 4.20 -28.08 13.90
C ASN A 350 5.30 -27.09 14.32
N LYS A 351 5.57 -26.07 13.50
CA LYS A 351 6.55 -25.01 13.81
C LYS A 351 5.84 -23.82 14.46
N LYS A 352 6.12 -23.58 15.74
CA LYS A 352 5.41 -22.58 16.56
C LYS A 352 6.26 -21.34 16.84
N CYS A 353 7.58 -21.45 16.73
CA CYS A 353 8.47 -20.35 17.06
C CYS A 353 8.78 -19.46 15.86
N LEU A 354 7.86 -18.56 15.58
CA LEU A 354 7.91 -17.71 14.39
C LEU A 354 8.70 -16.42 14.64
N SER A 355 9.39 -15.94 13.60
CA SER A 355 10.00 -14.62 13.57
C SER A 355 9.37 -13.80 12.45
N LEU A 356 9.36 -12.47 12.60
CA LEU A 356 8.79 -11.59 11.60
C LEU A 356 9.55 -11.71 10.26
N ASN A 357 10.87 -11.93 10.32
CA ASN A 357 11.69 -12.13 9.12
C ASN A 357 11.30 -13.39 8.33
N ILE A 358 10.85 -14.45 9.00
CA ILE A 358 10.36 -15.66 8.32
C ILE A 358 9.02 -15.35 7.65
N LEU A 359 8.13 -14.64 8.33
CA LEU A 359 6.78 -14.34 7.84
C LEU A 359 6.78 -13.33 6.68
N SER A 360 7.64 -12.30 6.73
CA SER A 360 7.63 -11.20 5.75
C SER A 360 8.95 -10.99 4.99
N GLY A 361 9.92 -11.89 5.14
CA GLY A 361 11.23 -11.81 4.48
C GLY A 361 11.30 -12.55 3.15
N SER A 362 12.53 -12.78 2.67
CA SER A 362 12.80 -13.46 1.40
C SER A 362 12.30 -14.89 1.39
N SER A 363 11.94 -15.41 0.21
CA SER A 363 11.56 -16.82 0.05
C SER A 363 12.70 -17.76 0.41
N ALA A 364 13.94 -17.42 0.04
CA ALA A 364 15.12 -18.23 0.38
C ALA A 364 15.25 -18.46 1.90
N HIS A 365 15.12 -17.41 2.72
CA HIS A 365 15.20 -17.57 4.18
C HIS A 365 14.01 -18.34 4.76
N TYR A 366 12.82 -18.14 4.18
CA TYR A 366 11.64 -18.91 4.56
C TYR A 366 11.84 -20.41 4.26
N ASP A 367 12.29 -20.76 3.06
CA ASP A 367 12.46 -22.15 2.63
C ASP A 367 13.53 -22.87 3.46
N THR A 368 14.63 -22.18 3.80
CA THR A 368 15.64 -22.73 4.72
C THR A 368 15.05 -23.00 6.10
N PHE A 369 14.27 -22.05 6.66
CA PHE A 369 13.62 -22.25 7.95
C PHE A 369 12.59 -23.38 7.88
N GLU A 370 11.82 -23.46 6.81
CA GLU A 370 10.77 -24.47 6.63
C GLU A 370 11.34 -25.89 6.57
N LYS A 371 12.48 -26.09 5.89
CA LYS A 371 13.13 -27.40 5.76
C LYS A 371 13.98 -27.81 6.96
N ALA A 372 14.41 -26.85 7.79
CA ALA A 372 15.26 -27.15 8.94
C ALA A 372 14.54 -28.03 9.98
N PRO A 373 15.23 -28.97 10.62
CA PRO A 373 14.64 -29.74 11.72
C PRO A 373 14.40 -28.85 12.94
N GLY A 374 13.16 -28.85 13.43
CA GLY A 374 12.72 -28.07 14.58
C GLY A 374 12.73 -26.55 14.37
N ASP A 375 12.66 -25.83 15.49
CA ASP A 375 12.37 -24.39 15.55
C ASP A 375 13.63 -23.54 15.84
N ARG A 376 14.81 -23.89 15.32
CA ARG A 376 16.08 -23.31 15.83
C ARG A 376 16.52 -21.97 15.24
N LEU A 377 16.05 -21.58 14.05
CA LEU A 377 16.65 -20.48 13.29
C LEU A 377 15.95 -19.12 13.51
N GLY A 378 16.71 -18.10 13.95
CA GLY A 378 16.43 -16.69 13.61
C GLY A 378 15.59 -15.82 14.56
N LYS A 379 15.13 -16.33 15.71
CA LYS A 379 14.16 -15.62 16.59
C LYS A 379 14.73 -14.90 17.81
N GLY A 380 16.01 -15.08 18.14
CA GLY A 380 16.57 -14.50 19.36
C GLY A 380 16.38 -12.97 19.43
N LYS A 381 16.49 -12.26 18.31
CA LYS A 381 16.27 -10.80 18.26
C LYS A 381 14.81 -10.43 18.53
N ASP A 382 13.87 -11.15 17.92
CA ASP A 382 12.43 -10.87 18.06
C ASP A 382 11.94 -11.20 19.48
N LEU A 383 12.48 -12.26 20.10
CA LEU A 383 12.22 -12.60 21.50
C LEU A 383 12.73 -11.51 22.45
N LEU A 384 13.99 -11.10 22.30
CA LEU A 384 14.57 -10.04 23.12
C LEU A 384 13.81 -8.73 22.95
N PHE A 385 13.39 -8.42 21.73
CA PHE A 385 12.55 -7.26 21.45
C PHE A 385 11.19 -7.37 22.16
N CYS A 386 10.51 -8.51 22.05
CA CYS A 386 9.22 -8.76 22.70
C CYS A 386 9.30 -8.57 24.21
N ILE A 387 10.35 -9.09 24.86
CA ILE A 387 10.53 -8.99 26.31
C ILE A 387 10.93 -7.57 26.73
N SER A 388 11.86 -6.94 26.02
CA SER A 388 12.24 -5.54 26.27
C SER A 388 11.03 -4.61 26.16
N GLN A 389 10.18 -4.85 25.16
CA GLN A 389 8.94 -4.12 24.95
C GLN A 389 7.91 -4.36 26.04
N ALA A 390 7.70 -5.62 26.42
CA ALA A 390 6.82 -5.98 27.52
C ALA A 390 7.21 -5.22 28.81
N LEU A 391 8.50 -5.19 29.13
CA LEU A 391 9.08 -4.48 30.28
C LEU A 391 9.16 -2.94 30.13
N GLY A 392 8.51 -2.37 29.11
CA GLY A 392 8.43 -0.92 28.92
C GLY A 392 9.72 -0.25 28.43
N LYS A 393 10.62 -1.00 27.80
CA LYS A 393 11.93 -0.52 27.27
C LYS A 393 12.86 0.10 28.33
N LYS A 394 12.63 -0.15 29.62
CA LYS A 394 13.47 0.33 30.72
C LYS A 394 14.86 -0.34 30.74
N TYR A 395 14.92 -1.59 30.32
CA TYR A 395 16.14 -2.41 30.35
C TYR A 395 16.73 -2.58 28.96
N LYS A 396 18.06 -2.54 28.85
CA LYS A 396 18.75 -2.71 27.56
C LYS A 396 18.62 -4.17 27.11
N SER A 397 18.45 -4.38 25.80
CA SER A 397 18.28 -5.72 25.22
C SER A 397 19.47 -6.66 25.49
N ASN A 398 20.68 -6.12 25.70
CA ASN A 398 21.86 -6.91 26.05
C ASN A 398 21.76 -7.49 27.47
N ASP A 399 21.23 -6.73 28.42
CA ASP A 399 21.10 -7.18 29.81
C ASP A 399 20.06 -8.29 29.91
N ILE A 400 18.91 -8.09 29.26
CA ILE A 400 17.86 -9.13 29.11
C ILE A 400 18.45 -10.40 28.48
N ARG A 401 19.27 -10.24 27.43
CA ARG A 401 19.92 -11.37 26.77
C ARG A 401 20.84 -12.15 27.71
N ASN A 402 21.61 -11.46 28.55
CA ASN A 402 22.54 -12.11 29.48
C ASN A 402 21.80 -12.95 30.53
N VAL A 403 20.63 -12.49 30.97
CA VAL A 403 19.78 -13.24 31.92
C VAL A 403 19.14 -14.44 31.23
N ILE A 404 18.46 -14.21 30.10
CA ILE A 404 17.68 -15.24 29.40
C ILE A 404 18.55 -16.34 28.81
N LYS A 405 19.74 -16.00 28.28
CA LYS A 405 20.65 -16.98 27.63
C LYS A 405 21.14 -18.07 28.58
N ARG A 406 21.02 -17.87 29.91
CA ARG A 406 21.31 -18.90 30.91
C ARG A 406 20.39 -20.13 30.77
N HIS A 407 19.18 -19.94 30.25
CA HIS A 407 18.25 -21.04 30.03
C HIS A 407 18.57 -21.76 28.70
N PRO A 408 18.77 -23.10 28.68
CA PRO A 408 19.26 -23.82 27.49
C PRO A 408 18.30 -23.74 26.29
N PHE A 409 17.00 -23.69 26.56
CA PHE A 409 15.96 -23.64 25.52
C PHE A 409 15.40 -22.24 25.27
N TRP A 410 16.11 -21.18 25.66
CA TRP A 410 15.57 -19.81 25.61
C TRP A 410 15.10 -19.37 24.21
N ILE A 411 15.77 -19.82 23.16
CA ILE A 411 15.30 -19.56 21.80
C ILE A 411 14.07 -20.39 21.48
N ASN A 412 13.91 -21.61 22.00
CA ASN A 412 12.89 -22.60 21.61
C ASN A 412 11.46 -22.29 22.06
N ILE A 413 11.19 -21.14 22.68
CA ILE A 413 9.86 -20.80 23.18
C ILE A 413 9.11 -19.89 22.19
N PRO A 414 7.83 -20.19 21.86
CA PRO A 414 7.01 -19.32 21.03
C PRO A 414 6.78 -17.94 21.65
N LEU A 415 6.89 -16.88 20.84
CA LEU A 415 6.70 -15.51 21.31
C LEU A 415 5.30 -15.24 21.87
N VAL A 416 4.28 -15.92 21.32
CA VAL A 416 2.89 -15.84 21.79
C VAL A 416 2.80 -16.26 23.26
N GLN A 417 3.49 -17.34 23.64
CA GLN A 417 3.54 -17.81 25.03
C GLN A 417 4.25 -16.80 25.93
N VAL A 418 5.41 -16.30 25.52
CA VAL A 418 6.18 -15.32 26.30
C VAL A 418 5.35 -14.06 26.56
N LYS A 419 4.67 -13.54 25.54
CA LYS A 419 3.78 -12.39 25.68
C LYS A 419 2.60 -12.69 26.62
N TYR A 420 2.00 -13.87 26.49
CA TYR A 420 0.88 -14.30 27.34
C TYR A 420 1.29 -14.44 28.81
N VAL A 421 2.42 -15.08 29.09
CA VAL A 421 2.95 -15.25 30.46
C VAL A 421 3.25 -13.89 31.09
N TYR A 422 3.88 -12.98 30.34
CA TYR A 422 4.11 -11.62 30.82
C TYR A 422 2.81 -10.91 31.20
N GLN A 423 1.80 -10.96 30.33
CA GLN A 423 0.49 -10.34 30.59
C GLN A 423 -0.18 -10.90 31.85
N LYS A 424 -0.04 -12.20 32.12
CA LYS A 424 -0.59 -12.82 33.33
C LYS A 424 0.17 -12.44 34.59
N LEU A 425 1.51 -12.45 34.55
CA LEU A 425 2.33 -12.04 35.68
C LEU A 425 2.17 -10.55 36.01
N SER A 426 2.00 -9.70 35.00
CA SER A 426 1.86 -8.24 35.18
C SER A 426 0.61 -7.83 35.98
N ASN A 427 -0.33 -8.75 36.22
CA ASN A 427 -1.49 -8.50 37.07
C ASN A 427 -1.14 -8.43 38.56
N GLU A 428 -0.04 -9.08 38.97
CA GLU A 428 0.34 -9.23 40.39
C GLU A 428 1.77 -8.77 40.67
N PHE A 429 2.64 -8.80 39.66
CA PHE A 429 4.07 -8.51 39.78
C PHE A 429 4.45 -7.27 38.99
N THR A 430 5.38 -6.49 39.52
CA THR A 430 5.87 -5.30 38.82
C THR A 430 6.82 -5.70 37.68
N PRO A 431 7.03 -4.82 36.67
CA PRO A 431 8.03 -5.08 35.63
C PRO A 431 9.44 -5.33 36.17
N GLN A 432 9.79 -4.75 37.33
CA GLN A 432 11.09 -4.98 37.97
C GLN A 432 11.19 -6.41 38.51
N ASP A 433 10.16 -6.90 39.22
CA ASP A 433 10.12 -8.27 39.75
C ASP A 433 10.26 -9.31 38.62
N ILE A 434 9.57 -9.06 37.50
CA ILE A 434 9.61 -9.93 36.31
C ILE A 434 10.98 -9.86 35.63
N TYR A 435 11.62 -8.69 35.59
CA TYR A 435 12.95 -8.54 35.00
C TYR A 435 14.02 -9.30 35.81
N GLU A 436 13.98 -9.22 37.14
CA GLU A 436 14.91 -9.96 38.02
C GLU A 436 14.76 -11.48 37.86
N ASN A 437 13.55 -11.94 37.54
CA ASN A 437 13.21 -13.35 37.33
C ASN A 437 12.91 -13.67 35.86
N CYS A 438 13.51 -12.94 34.91
CA CYS A 438 13.16 -12.98 33.49
C CYS A 438 13.01 -14.38 32.85
N PRO A 439 13.82 -15.42 33.20
CA PRO A 439 13.66 -16.76 32.64
C PRO A 439 12.29 -17.37 32.89
N ILE A 440 11.53 -16.92 33.90
CA ILE A 440 10.17 -17.39 34.18
C ILE A 440 9.22 -17.21 32.98
N LEU A 441 9.47 -16.21 32.13
CA LEU A 441 8.68 -15.94 30.93
C LEU A 441 8.74 -17.06 29.88
N LEU A 442 9.73 -17.96 30.00
CA LEU A 442 9.92 -19.10 29.10
C LEU A 442 9.01 -20.29 29.44
N TYR A 443 8.42 -20.32 30.64
CA TYR A 443 7.67 -21.45 31.15
C TYR A 443 6.17 -21.34 30.80
N PRO A 444 5.45 -22.46 30.68
CA PRO A 444 4.00 -22.44 30.46
C PRO A 444 3.26 -21.82 31.65
N TRP A 445 2.30 -20.94 31.38
CA TRP A 445 1.50 -20.30 32.43
C TRP A 445 0.75 -21.30 33.33
N SER A 446 0.34 -22.46 32.79
CA SER A 446 -0.33 -23.50 33.59
C SER A 446 0.53 -23.96 34.77
N LYS A 447 1.80 -24.27 34.51
CA LYS A 447 2.77 -24.71 35.54
C LYS A 447 3.12 -23.58 36.51
N ILE A 448 3.34 -22.37 35.98
CA ILE A 448 3.62 -21.18 36.81
C ILE A 448 2.45 -20.94 37.79
N ARG A 449 1.21 -20.97 37.28
CA ARG A 449 0.01 -20.73 38.08
C ARG A 449 -0.17 -21.79 39.16
N GLU A 450 0.01 -23.06 38.84
CA GLU A 450 -0.12 -24.16 39.80
C GLU A 450 0.80 -23.95 41.01
N ILE A 451 2.07 -23.66 40.75
CA ILE A 451 3.06 -23.40 41.80
C ILE A 451 2.75 -22.11 42.56
N LEU A 452 2.31 -21.05 41.88
CA LEU A 452 1.88 -19.81 42.53
C LEU A 452 0.69 -20.04 43.48
N VAL A 453 -0.27 -20.89 43.11
CA VAL A 453 -1.41 -21.25 43.98
C VAL A 453 -0.92 -21.99 45.22
N ILE A 454 -0.03 -22.97 45.06
CA ILE A 454 0.54 -23.72 46.19
C ILE A 454 1.28 -22.79 47.16
N PHE A 455 2.02 -21.80 46.66
CA PHE A 455 2.72 -20.84 47.51
C PHE A 455 1.80 -19.82 48.19
N LYS A 456 0.59 -19.58 47.65
CA LYS A 456 -0.41 -18.70 48.27
C LYS A 456 -1.29 -19.42 49.29
N GLU A 457 -1.63 -20.68 49.03
CA GLU A 457 -2.48 -21.50 49.90
C GLU A 457 -1.62 -22.27 50.90
N ARG A 458 -1.46 -21.72 52.11
CA ARG A 458 -0.62 -22.31 53.18
C ARG A 458 -0.96 -23.78 53.50
N GLU A 459 -2.22 -24.19 53.33
CA GLU A 459 -2.68 -25.57 53.54
C GLU A 459 -2.17 -26.56 52.46
N MET A 460 -1.76 -26.08 51.28
CA MET A 460 -1.24 -26.90 50.18
C MET A 460 0.28 -27.12 50.27
N LEU A 461 1.00 -26.32 51.07
CA LEU A 461 2.45 -26.46 51.26
C LEU A 461 2.83 -27.80 51.91
N SER A 462 1.97 -28.33 52.79
CA SER A 462 2.14 -29.63 53.46
C SER A 462 2.00 -30.84 52.52
N ARG A 463 1.50 -30.64 51.28
CA ARG A 463 1.37 -31.70 50.26
C ARG A 463 2.62 -31.84 49.38
N ILE A 464 3.61 -30.96 49.51
CA ILE A 464 4.88 -31.08 48.78
C ILE A 464 5.83 -31.96 49.59
N PRO A 465 6.25 -33.14 49.10
CA PRO A 465 7.21 -33.98 49.80
C PRO A 465 8.53 -33.23 50.01
N ASN A 466 9.00 -33.13 51.25
CA ASN A 466 10.29 -32.55 51.69
C ASN A 466 10.55 -31.04 51.48
N SER A 467 9.58 -30.11 51.53
CA SER A 467 9.99 -28.69 51.42
C SER A 467 9.02 -27.60 51.90
N TYR A 468 9.62 -26.52 52.43
CA TYR A 468 9.14 -25.15 52.69
C TYR A 468 8.54 -24.83 54.06
N GLU A 469 8.42 -25.79 54.99
CA GLU A 469 7.87 -25.55 56.34
C GLU A 469 8.60 -24.44 57.13
N ASN A 470 9.90 -24.23 56.86
CA ASN A 470 10.72 -23.21 57.52
C ASN A 470 10.76 -21.85 56.81
N ILE A 471 10.08 -21.69 55.66
CA ILE A 471 10.06 -20.42 54.91
C ILE A 471 8.80 -19.64 55.25
N ASP A 472 8.96 -18.52 55.94
CA ASP A 472 7.86 -17.59 56.19
C ASP A 472 7.55 -16.78 54.92
N MET A 473 6.60 -17.29 54.13
CA MET A 473 6.14 -16.68 52.89
C MET A 473 5.60 -15.25 53.09
N SER A 474 5.18 -14.88 54.30
CA SER A 474 4.69 -13.52 54.58
C SER A 474 5.79 -12.45 54.63
N LYS A 475 7.05 -12.87 54.72
CA LYS A 475 8.23 -11.99 54.76
C LYS A 475 8.92 -11.84 53.42
N LEU A 476 8.50 -12.60 52.40
CA LEU A 476 9.13 -12.58 51.09
C LEU A 476 8.57 -11.43 50.25
N ASN A 477 9.45 -10.77 49.51
CA ASN A 477 9.03 -9.82 48.49
C ASN A 477 8.60 -10.55 47.20
N ASN A 478 7.93 -9.82 46.31
CA ASN A 478 7.40 -10.35 45.06
C ASN A 478 8.48 -10.98 44.15
N SER A 479 9.66 -10.37 44.07
CA SER A 479 10.79 -10.92 43.32
C SER A 479 11.28 -12.26 43.88
N GLN A 480 11.40 -12.38 45.20
CA GLN A 480 11.78 -13.62 45.88
C GLN A 480 10.74 -14.73 45.68
N ILE A 481 9.44 -14.39 45.69
CA ILE A 481 8.38 -15.34 45.38
C ILE A 481 8.55 -15.89 43.96
N LEU A 482 8.80 -15.04 42.96
CA LEU A 482 9.04 -15.48 41.58
C LEU A 482 10.31 -16.34 41.46
N SER A 483 11.36 -16.04 42.23
CA SER A 483 12.58 -16.87 42.27
C SER A 483 12.28 -18.26 42.81
N LEU A 484 11.47 -18.39 43.86
CA LEU A 484 11.05 -19.68 44.41
C LEU A 484 10.16 -20.46 43.44
N VAL A 485 9.26 -19.78 42.73
CA VAL A 485 8.45 -20.40 41.67
C VAL A 485 9.35 -20.98 40.59
N LEU A 486 10.34 -20.22 40.13
CA LEU A 486 11.30 -20.68 39.12
C LEU A 486 12.12 -21.88 39.62
N TYR A 487 12.54 -21.85 40.88
CA TYR A 487 13.23 -22.98 41.52
C TYR A 487 12.34 -24.24 41.55
N ALA A 488 11.09 -24.11 41.99
CA ALA A 488 10.15 -25.23 42.08
C ALA A 488 9.83 -25.82 40.70
N LEU A 489 9.72 -24.97 39.66
CA LEU A 489 9.55 -25.41 38.26
C LEU A 489 10.70 -26.29 37.77
N GLU A 490 11.94 -25.97 38.14
CA GLU A 490 13.13 -26.68 37.64
C GLU A 490 13.63 -27.80 38.55
N ARG A 491 13.23 -27.82 39.82
CA ARG A 491 13.67 -28.83 40.81
C ARG A 491 13.39 -30.24 40.32
N ASN A 492 12.16 -30.49 39.83
CA ASN A 492 11.75 -31.80 39.32
C ASN A 492 12.42 -32.18 37.99
N HIS A 493 13.12 -31.24 37.37
CA HIS A 493 13.85 -31.41 36.11
C HIS A 493 15.36 -31.26 36.27
N TYR A 494 15.89 -31.30 37.51
CA TYR A 494 17.32 -31.18 37.79
C TYR A 494 17.99 -29.95 37.14
N PHE A 495 17.25 -28.84 37.00
CA PHE A 495 17.74 -27.60 36.38
C PHE A 495 18.23 -27.76 34.92
N THR A 496 17.70 -28.77 34.21
CA THR A 496 18.02 -29.02 32.80
C THR A 496 17.31 -28.05 31.84
N GLY A 497 16.37 -27.23 32.32
CA GLY A 497 15.53 -26.36 31.52
C GLY A 497 14.34 -27.07 30.87
N ASN A 498 14.15 -28.36 31.14
CA ASN A 498 13.06 -29.15 30.56
C ASN A 498 11.67 -28.80 31.15
N GLY A 499 11.62 -27.98 32.21
CA GLY A 499 10.35 -27.53 32.79
C GLY A 499 9.49 -26.67 31.86
N VAL A 500 10.07 -26.15 30.77
CA VAL A 500 9.36 -25.36 29.75
C VAL A 500 8.41 -26.18 28.88
N TRP A 501 8.54 -27.51 28.85
CA TRP A 501 7.70 -28.37 28.03
C TRP A 501 6.38 -28.72 28.73
N VAL A 502 5.27 -28.70 27.98
CA VAL A 502 3.92 -28.99 28.49
C VAL A 502 3.68 -30.50 28.59
N GLU A 503 4.31 -31.28 27.72
CA GLU A 503 4.22 -32.74 27.71
C GLU A 503 5.34 -33.33 28.56
N GLU A 504 4.98 -33.90 29.71
CA GLU A 504 5.81 -34.89 30.35
C GLU A 504 5.63 -36.19 29.56
N ASN A 505 6.70 -36.68 28.93
CA ASN A 505 6.73 -38.06 28.49
C ASN A 505 6.45 -38.92 29.73
N LYS A 506 5.25 -39.49 29.84
CA LYS A 506 4.86 -40.48 30.86
C LYS A 506 5.63 -41.81 30.76
N ASN A 507 6.85 -41.79 30.24
CA ASN A 507 7.68 -42.97 29.96
C ASN A 507 9.03 -42.94 30.70
N VAL A 508 9.10 -42.30 31.87
CA VAL A 508 10.22 -42.49 32.80
C VAL A 508 9.67 -42.77 34.20
N LEU A 509 8.87 -43.83 34.31
CA LEU A 509 8.66 -44.62 35.52
C LEU A 509 8.13 -45.99 35.05
N LYS A 510 9.05 -46.83 34.58
CA LYS A 510 8.97 -48.29 34.67
C LYS A 510 10.26 -48.79 35.26
#